data_AF-A0A357NC57-F1
#
_entry.id   AF-A0A357NC57-F1
#
_cell.length_a   1.000
_cell.length_b   1.000
_cell.length_c   1.000
_cell.angle_alpha   90.00
_cell.angle_beta   90.00
_cell.angle_gamma   90.00
#
_symmetry.space_group_name_H-M   'P 1'
#
loop_
_entity.id
_entity.type
_entity.pdbx_description
1 polymer ?
#
loop_
_entity_poly.entity_id
_entity_poly.type
_entity_poly.pdbx_seq_one_letter_code
_entity_poly.pdbx_strand_id
1 'polypeptide(L)' 'STSPGLNGAFPATAARRMGWVQAPMMCTQEIDVPGSLPMCIRVLMMINTEKTQDQIQHVYLRGARVLRP' A
#
# COMPACT_ATOMS: atom_id res chain seq x y z
N SER A 1 0.54 -3.80 -2.62
CA SER A 1 1.44 -4.95 -2.70
C SER A 1 2.05 -5.25 -1.34
N THR A 2 2.62 -6.45 -1.17
CA THR A 2 3.37 -6.85 0.03
C THR A 2 4.76 -7.31 -0.36
N SER A 3 5.78 -7.03 0.47
CA SER A 3 7.09 -7.67 0.29
C SER A 3 6.95 -9.21 0.34
N PRO A 4 7.81 -9.96 -0.38
CA PRO A 4 7.89 -11.41 -0.23
C PRO A 4 8.00 -11.83 1.24
N GLY A 5 7.36 -12.95 1.60
CA GLY A 5 7.37 -13.50 2.97
C GLY A 5 6.29 -12.96 3.92
N LEU A 6 5.57 -11.89 3.56
CA LEU A 6 4.39 -11.43 4.31
C LEU A 6 3.15 -12.26 3.96
N ASN A 7 2.92 -13.36 4.70
CA ASN A 7 1.87 -14.34 4.42
C ASN A 7 0.81 -14.51 5.54
N GLY A 8 0.84 -13.67 6.59
CA GLY A 8 -0.07 -13.80 7.72
C GLY A 8 -1.53 -13.40 7.45
N ALA A 9 -1.76 -12.51 6.48
CA ALA A 9 -3.10 -12.08 6.07
C ALA A 9 -3.07 -11.27 4.76
N PHE A 10 -4.22 -11.16 4.08
CA PHE A 10 -4.41 -10.22 2.98
C PHE A 10 -4.58 -8.77 3.50
N PRO A 11 -3.82 -7.79 2.99
CA PRO A 11 -3.98 -6.39 3.38
C PRO A 11 -5.38 -5.82 3.13
N ALA A 12 -6.06 -6.26 2.07
CA ALA A 12 -7.41 -5.81 1.73
C ALA A 12 -8.44 -6.09 2.84
N THR A 13 -8.19 -7.08 3.71
CA THR A 13 -9.05 -7.37 4.87
C THR A 13 -9.14 -6.17 5.83
N ALA A 14 -8.06 -5.39 5.97
CA ALA A 14 -8.08 -4.19 6.80
C ALA A 14 -9.05 -3.13 6.24
N ALA A 15 -9.00 -2.88 4.93
CA ALA A 15 -9.93 -1.96 4.26
C ALA A 15 -11.39 -2.41 4.36
N ARG A 16 -11.65 -3.72 4.23
CA ARG A 16 -13.00 -4.29 4.45
C ARG A 16 -13.50 -4.05 5.87
N ARG A 17 -12.65 -4.25 6.88
CA ARG A 17 -13.01 -3.96 8.29
C ARG A 17 -13.26 -2.47 8.55
N MET A 18 -12.67 -1.59 7.75
CA MET A 18 -12.94 -0.14 7.77
C MET A 18 -14.20 0.26 6.97
N GLY A 19 -14.97 -0.70 6.46
CA GLY A 19 -16.23 -0.44 5.75
C GLY A 19 -16.11 -0.27 4.24
N TRP A 20 -14.93 -0.49 3.64
CA TRP A 20 -14.74 -0.35 2.19
C TRP A 20 -15.24 -1.60 1.45
N VAL A 21 -16.53 -1.89 1.56
CA VAL A 21 -17.12 -3.15 1.07
C VAL A 21 -17.35 -3.14 -0.44
N GLN A 22 -17.58 -1.97 -1.04
CA GLN A 22 -17.88 -1.82 -2.47
C GLN A 22 -16.66 -1.49 -3.34
N ALA A 23 -15.58 -0.98 -2.74
CA ALA A 23 -14.40 -0.61 -3.52
C ALA A 23 -13.72 -1.87 -4.08
N PRO A 24 -13.42 -1.93 -5.39
CA PRO A 24 -12.63 -3.01 -5.96
C PRO A 24 -11.22 -2.96 -5.36
N MET A 25 -10.70 -4.13 -4.98
CA MET A 25 -9.40 -4.24 -4.33
C MET A 25 -8.63 -5.41 -4.93
N MET A 26 -7.31 -5.22 -5.04
CA MET A 26 -6.38 -6.25 -5.49
C MET A 26 -5.19 -6.31 -4.53
N CYS A 27 -4.76 -7.52 -4.21
CA CYS A 27 -3.51 -7.76 -3.50
C CYS A 27 -2.52 -8.41 -4.47
N THR A 28 -1.29 -7.93 -4.46
CA THR A 28 -0.18 -8.46 -5.26
C THR A 28 1.04 -8.63 -4.37
N GLN A 29 1.93 -9.55 -4.74
CA GLN A 29 3.27 -9.58 -4.16
C GLN A 29 4.14 -8.55 -4.89
N GLU A 30 4.99 -7.87 -4.14
CA GLU A 30 6.01 -6.98 -4.68
C GLU A 30 7.19 -7.79 -5.25
N ILE A 31 7.92 -7.20 -6.19
CA ILE A 31 9.16 -7.77 -6.68
C ILE A 31 10.17 -8.01 -5.53
N ASP A 32 10.85 -9.16 -5.56
CA ASP A 32 11.88 -9.51 -4.59
C ASP A 32 13.24 -8.93 -4.98
N VAL A 33 13.49 -7.69 -4.54
CA VAL A 33 14.77 -7.00 -4.80
C VAL A 33 15.69 -7.16 -3.58
N PRO A 34 16.91 -7.70 -3.73
CA PRO A 34 17.87 -7.81 -2.64
C PRO A 34 18.14 -6.46 -1.96
N GLY A 35 18.13 -6.45 -0.63
CA GLY A 35 18.31 -5.23 0.16
C GLY A 35 17.10 -4.29 0.18
N SER A 36 15.99 -4.65 -0.47
CA SER A 36 14.76 -3.87 -0.38
C SER A 36 14.12 -3.97 1.00
N LEU A 37 13.25 -3.00 1.31
CA LEU A 37 12.62 -2.89 2.62
C LEU A 37 11.75 -4.13 2.93
N PRO A 38 12.11 -4.96 3.94
CA PRO A 38 11.32 -6.13 4.31
C PRO A 38 10.06 -5.71 5.10
N MET A 39 9.11 -6.64 5.23
CA MET A 39 7.89 -6.46 6.00
C MET A 39 7.10 -5.19 5.61
N CYS A 40 7.07 -4.89 4.31
CA CYS A 40 6.48 -3.67 3.79
C CYS A 40 5.14 -3.96 3.10
N ILE A 41 4.12 -3.19 3.46
CA ILE A 41 2.82 -3.13 2.77
C ILE A 41 2.76 -1.79 2.03
N ARG A 42 2.49 -1.83 0.73
CA ARG A 42 2.30 -0.65 -0.12
C ARG A 42 0.86 -0.59 -0.62
N VAL A 43 0.31 0.62 -0.68
CA VAL A 43 -1.06 0.86 -1.14
C VAL A 43 -1.00 1.82 -2.32
N LEU A 44 -1.56 1.40 -3.45
CA LEU A 44 -1.94 2.29 -4.53
C LEU A 44 -3.44 2.54 -4.40
N MET A 45 -3.84 3.80 -4.38
CA MET A 45 -5.24 4.19 -4.29
C MET A 45 -5.58 5.07 -5.48
N MET A 46 -6.44 4.56 -6.35
CA MET A 46 -7.02 5.35 -7.45
C MET A 46 -8.25 6.04 -6.90
N ILE A 47 -8.21 7.37 -6.86
CA ILE A 47 -9.31 8.22 -6.39
C ILE A 47 -9.75 9.15 -7.51
N ASN A 48 -11.04 9.41 -7.58
CA ASN A 48 -11.55 10.53 -8.37
C ASN A 48 -11.42 11.78 -7.52
N THR A 49 -10.65 12.76 -7.97
CA THR A 49 -10.38 14.00 -7.24
C THR A 49 -10.11 15.14 -8.22
N GLU A 50 -10.44 16.36 -7.80
CA GLU A 50 -10.10 17.59 -8.52
C GLU A 50 -8.70 18.12 -8.16
N LYS A 51 -8.02 17.48 -7.21
CA LYS A 51 -6.66 17.85 -6.81
C LYS A 51 -5.66 17.61 -7.95
N THR A 52 -4.71 18.52 -8.10
CA THR A 52 -3.55 18.33 -8.97
C THR A 52 -2.56 17.33 -8.35
N GLN A 53 -1.66 16.80 -9.16
CA GLN A 53 -0.72 15.76 -8.74
C GLN A 53 0.18 16.20 -7.56
N ASP A 54 0.62 17.45 -7.55
CA ASP A 54 1.46 18.05 -6.49
C ASP A 54 0.71 18.29 -5.16
N GLN A 55 -0.62 18.31 -5.20
CA GLN A 55 -1.47 18.43 -4.01
C GLN A 55 -1.73 17.08 -3.32
N ILE A 56 -1.33 15.97 -3.95
CA ILE A 56 -1.50 14.63 -3.38
C ILE A 56 -0.44 14.39 -2.31
N GLN A 57 -0.90 14.06 -1.11
CA GLN A 57 -0.02 13.72 0.01
C GLN A 57 0.22 12.21 0.06
N HIS A 58 1.39 11.77 -0.38
CA HIS A 58 1.82 10.38 -0.27
C HIS A 58 2.26 10.07 1.17
N VAL A 59 1.65 9.06 1.79
CA VAL A 59 1.84 8.75 3.21
C VAL A 59 2.81 7.58 3.39
N TYR A 60 3.91 7.82 4.12
CA TYR A 60 4.93 6.83 4.47
C TYR A 60 5.05 6.70 5.99
N LEU A 61 4.75 5.51 6.53
CA LEU A 61 4.70 5.27 7.98
C LEU A 61 5.80 4.29 8.42
N ARG A 62 6.18 4.38 9.69
CA ARG A 62 7.13 3.44 10.34
C ARG A 62 8.43 3.32 9.53
N GLY A 63 8.94 2.11 9.31
CA GLY A 63 10.15 1.85 8.52
C GLY A 63 10.02 2.28 7.05
N ALA A 64 8.82 2.42 6.50
CA ALA A 64 8.63 2.87 5.12
C ALA A 64 8.90 4.37 4.91
N ARG A 65 9.14 5.15 5.98
CA ARG A 65 9.56 6.56 5.88
C ARG A 65 10.81 6.76 5.02
N VAL A 66 11.70 5.78 4.95
CA VAL A 66 12.91 5.81 4.11
C VAL A 66 12.62 5.78 2.61
N LEU A 67 11.38 5.47 2.21
CA LEU A 67 10.94 5.44 0.82
C LEU A 67 10.32 6.75 0.34
N ARG A 68 10.28 7.78 1.20
CA ARG A 68 9.77 9.10 0.83
C ARG A 68 10.79 9.78 -0.11
N PRO A 69 10.37 10.28 -1.28
CA PRO A 69 11.24 11.06 -2.16
C PRO A 69 11.76 12.34 -1.51
#